data_AF-D5MF56-F1
#
_entry.id   AF-D5MF56-F1
#
_cell.length_a   1.000
_cell.length_b   1.000
_cell.length_c   1.000
_cell.angle_alpha   90.00
_cell.angle_beta   90.00
_cell.angle_gamma   90.00
#
_symmetry.space_group_name_H-M   'P 1'
#
loop_
_entity.id
_entity.type
_entity.pdbx_description
1 polymer ?
#
loop_
_entity_poly.entity_id
_entity_poly.type
_entity_poly.pdbx_seq_one_letter_code
_entity_poly.pdbx_strand_id
1 'polypeptide(L)'
;MKIRQLEFKPFAAKKPLLITSEGRFLTVQQVAETPSLGMGSLFTLSEELQAKLAIERYSLEPDFKLGIIQLGVYSKDDIIDHIKKGTEFGKLATRTEMGYCSELATSLMDGKKPSWPQAPSKPTKIPPPWKPVKHCIWLRVSNRALFCENTTDGVTTPIANWRIANVHSQFQTRGFTVVALTGTNDVRANFVPVAKNVLTTYIGGVGHGNYDVYTGHSGDPILRVSHYDPTEVKDKTLHFLSCRTARDLGPNTVTNGAKAYCGYDENFTFVWDNSSTPVNEFLLFLQSDATFDLQMAAGATAGQAFNAAQQAFNAAIAQVPNTAAAAWLTFDRDHMRLHGSTTATITPYRWVKICFPIRPLEMETALLGAGVLED
;
A
#
# COMPACT_ATOMS: atom_id res chain seq x y z
N MET A 1 -5.95 29.62 1.11
CA MET A 1 -7.10 30.26 0.44
C MET A 1 -8.22 29.23 0.35
N LYS A 2 -9.39 29.52 0.93
CA LYS A 2 -10.51 28.58 0.90
C LYS A 2 -11.29 28.76 -0.39
N ILE A 3 -11.42 27.70 -1.20
CA ILE A 3 -12.29 27.65 -2.38
C ILE A 3 -13.22 26.47 -2.16
N ARG A 4 -14.52 26.75 -2.01
CA ARG A 4 -15.53 25.76 -1.58
C ARG A 4 -15.13 25.11 -0.24
N GLN A 5 -15.03 23.77 -0.19
CA GLN A 5 -14.69 23.01 1.02
C GLN A 5 -13.19 22.66 1.14
N LEU A 6 -12.39 23.08 0.16
CA LEU A 6 -10.97 22.79 0.10
C LEU A 6 -10.15 24.02 0.48
N GLU A 7 -9.01 23.77 1.10
CA GLU A 7 -8.07 24.80 1.52
C GLU A 7 -6.80 24.70 0.68
N PHE A 8 -6.58 25.69 -0.18
CA PHE A 8 -5.49 25.73 -1.14
C PHE A 8 -4.31 26.52 -0.58
N LYS A 9 -3.09 26.03 -0.82
CA LYS A 9 -1.86 26.83 -0.66
C LYS A 9 -1.94 28.06 -1.59
N PRO A 10 -1.36 29.24 -1.25
CA PRO A 10 -1.50 30.44 -2.06
C PRO A 10 -1.06 30.29 -3.52
N PHE A 11 0.03 29.56 -3.79
CA PHE A 11 0.47 29.27 -5.16
C PHE A 11 -0.50 28.29 -5.86
N ALA A 12 -0.94 27.26 -5.15
CA ALA A 12 -1.85 26.23 -5.68
C ALA A 12 -3.21 26.83 -6.06
N ALA A 13 -3.70 27.85 -5.34
CA ALA A 13 -4.93 28.55 -5.72
C ALA A 13 -4.82 29.30 -7.06
N LYS A 14 -3.61 29.72 -7.46
CA LYS A 14 -3.33 30.44 -8.72
C LYS A 14 -3.08 29.51 -9.90
N LYS A 15 -2.73 28.25 -9.65
CA LYS A 15 -2.46 27.26 -10.70
C LYS A 15 -3.69 27.07 -11.59
N PRO A 16 -3.50 27.02 -12.93
CA PRO A 16 -4.61 26.74 -13.83
C PRO A 16 -5.09 25.31 -13.64
N LEU A 17 -6.40 25.14 -13.60
CA LEU A 17 -7.08 23.85 -13.53
C LEU A 17 -7.42 23.33 -14.92
N LEU A 18 -7.83 24.21 -15.82
CA LEU A 18 -8.22 23.86 -17.19
C LEU A 18 -7.54 24.79 -18.20
N ILE A 19 -7.54 24.36 -19.45
CA ILE A 19 -7.19 25.17 -20.62
C ILE A 19 -8.31 25.00 -21.67
N THR A 20 -8.75 26.12 -22.25
CA THR A 20 -9.76 26.15 -23.31
C THR A 20 -9.16 25.77 -24.66
N SER A 21 -10.00 25.49 -25.66
CA SER A 21 -9.57 25.27 -27.06
C SER A 21 -8.78 26.44 -27.64
N GLU A 22 -9.05 27.66 -27.17
CA GLU A 22 -8.33 28.88 -27.57
C GLU A 22 -7.02 29.08 -26.79
N GLY A 23 -6.66 28.14 -25.91
CA GLY A 23 -5.42 28.18 -25.13
C GLY A 23 -5.48 29.11 -23.92
N ARG A 24 -6.65 29.61 -23.53
CA ARG A 24 -6.85 30.40 -22.30
C ARG A 24 -6.94 29.48 -21.08
N PHE A 25 -6.17 29.80 -20.05
CA PHE A 25 -6.17 29.11 -18.77
C PHE A 25 -7.34 29.52 -17.88
N LEU A 26 -7.87 28.56 -17.11
CA LEU A 26 -8.91 28.77 -16.11
C LEU A 26 -8.42 28.30 -14.74
N THR A 27 -8.53 29.13 -13.71
CA THR A 27 -8.15 28.80 -12.34
C THR A 27 -9.24 27.97 -11.65
N VAL A 28 -8.89 27.36 -10.51
CA VAL A 28 -9.84 26.66 -9.63
C VAL A 28 -11.03 27.55 -9.26
N GLN A 29 -10.79 28.83 -8.99
CA GLN A 29 -11.86 29.77 -8.63
C GLN A 29 -12.84 29.99 -9.79
N GLN A 30 -12.33 30.20 -11.00
CA GLN A 30 -13.17 30.42 -12.18
C GLN A 30 -14.01 29.17 -12.51
N VAL A 31 -13.43 27.97 -12.39
CA VAL A 31 -14.14 26.70 -12.59
C VAL A 31 -15.20 26.50 -11.50
N ALA A 32 -14.89 26.84 -10.24
CA ALA A 32 -15.84 26.75 -9.14
C ALA A 32 -17.02 27.73 -9.28
N GLU A 33 -16.80 28.91 -9.87
CA GLU A 33 -17.83 29.92 -10.12
C GLU A 33 -18.69 29.58 -11.34
N THR A 34 -18.12 28.92 -12.35
CA THR A 34 -18.83 28.52 -13.58
C THR A 34 -18.63 27.03 -13.88
N PRO A 35 -19.36 26.12 -13.20
CA PRO A 35 -19.14 24.67 -13.31
C PRO A 35 -19.27 24.10 -14.74
N SER A 36 -20.07 24.75 -15.60
CA SER A 36 -20.20 24.36 -17.01
C SER A 36 -18.88 24.42 -17.78
N LEU A 37 -17.90 25.21 -17.33
CA LEU A 37 -16.56 25.25 -17.91
C LEU A 37 -15.72 24.00 -17.57
N GLY A 38 -16.08 23.26 -16.52
CA GLY A 38 -15.38 22.06 -16.05
C GLY A 38 -15.89 20.73 -16.60
N MET A 39 -16.90 20.75 -17.47
CA MET A 39 -17.58 19.54 -17.96
C MET A 39 -16.86 18.84 -19.14
N GLY A 40 -15.78 19.43 -19.67
CA GLY A 40 -14.99 18.85 -20.75
C GLY A 40 -13.86 17.94 -20.24
N SER A 41 -13.64 16.79 -20.88
CA SER A 41 -12.50 15.94 -20.59
C SER A 41 -11.21 16.57 -21.14
N LEU A 42 -10.22 16.82 -20.27
CA LEU A 42 -8.92 17.36 -20.67
C LEU A 42 -8.16 16.44 -21.64
N PHE A 43 -8.48 15.14 -21.65
CA PHE A 43 -7.88 14.18 -22.57
C PHE A 43 -8.38 14.34 -24.02
N THR A 44 -9.42 15.15 -24.26
CA THR A 44 -9.89 15.49 -25.62
C THR A 44 -9.13 16.66 -26.25
N LEU A 45 -8.32 17.38 -25.45
CA LEU A 45 -7.45 18.45 -25.94
C LEU A 45 -6.31 17.88 -26.78
N SER A 46 -5.73 18.70 -27.65
CA SER A 46 -4.49 18.33 -28.35
C SER A 46 -3.35 18.09 -27.35
N GLU A 47 -2.41 17.21 -27.70
CA GLU A 47 -1.23 16.93 -26.87
C GLU A 47 -0.46 18.21 -26.52
N GLU A 48 -0.40 19.18 -27.44
CA GLU A 48 0.21 20.49 -27.21
C GLU A 48 -0.50 21.27 -26.09
N LEU A 49 -1.83 21.32 -26.09
CA LEU A 49 -2.58 22.02 -25.04
C LEU A 49 -2.48 21.30 -23.69
N GLN A 50 -2.46 19.96 -23.69
CA GLN A 50 -2.25 19.18 -22.47
C GLN A 50 -0.85 19.45 -21.88
N ALA A 51 0.20 19.40 -22.71
CA ALA A 51 1.56 19.70 -22.30
C ALA A 51 1.71 21.15 -21.82
N LYS A 52 1.09 22.11 -22.53
CA LYS A 52 1.07 23.52 -22.14
C LYS A 52 0.43 23.73 -20.77
N LEU A 53 -0.70 23.07 -20.49
CA LEU A 53 -1.34 23.11 -19.17
C LEU A 53 -0.44 22.50 -18.09
N ALA A 54 0.14 21.33 -18.33
CA ALA A 54 1.04 20.68 -17.37
C ALA A 54 2.28 21.56 -17.06
N ILE A 55 2.91 22.15 -18.08
CA ILE A 55 4.07 23.04 -17.91
C ILE A 55 3.71 24.27 -17.08
N GLU A 56 2.60 24.95 -17.40
CA GLU A 56 2.16 26.13 -16.67
C GLU A 56 1.93 25.80 -15.19
N ARG A 57 1.28 24.65 -14.93
CA ARG A 57 1.04 24.16 -13.57
C ARG A 57 2.33 23.91 -12.81
N TYR A 58 3.29 23.19 -13.41
CA TYR A 58 4.59 22.95 -12.76
C TYR A 58 5.39 24.25 -12.56
N SER A 59 5.31 25.22 -13.48
CA SER A 59 6.04 26.48 -13.35
C SER A 59 5.64 27.31 -12.12
N LEU A 60 4.42 27.13 -11.63
CA LEU A 60 3.85 27.79 -10.45
C LEU A 60 4.07 27.00 -9.15
N GLU A 61 4.62 25.78 -9.22
CA GLU A 61 5.01 25.03 -8.03
C GLU A 61 6.27 25.64 -7.40
N PRO A 62 6.36 25.68 -6.05
CA PRO A 62 7.65 25.83 -5.40
C PRO A 62 8.58 24.69 -5.81
N ASP A 63 9.88 24.84 -5.57
CA ASP A 63 10.80 23.76 -5.88
C ASP A 63 10.45 22.51 -5.06
N PHE A 64 10.38 21.38 -5.76
CA PHE A 64 10.11 20.07 -5.20
C PHE A 64 10.96 19.02 -5.93
N LYS A 65 11.03 17.83 -5.32
CA LYS A 65 11.68 16.66 -5.91
C LYS A 65 10.68 15.51 -5.96
N LEU A 66 10.51 14.92 -7.14
CA LEU A 66 9.71 13.74 -7.34
C LEU A 66 10.61 12.50 -7.29
N GLY A 67 10.37 11.63 -6.31
CA GLY A 67 10.94 10.30 -6.25
C GLY A 67 10.12 9.34 -7.09
N ILE A 68 10.78 8.62 -7.99
CA ILE A 68 10.20 7.48 -8.71
C ILE A 68 11.17 6.33 -8.54
N ILE A 69 10.71 5.25 -7.92
CA ILE A 69 11.56 4.07 -7.71
C ILE A 69 12.01 3.54 -9.09
N GLN A 70 13.27 3.11 -9.19
CA GLN A 70 14.01 2.76 -10.42
C GLN A 70 14.40 3.90 -11.37
N LEU A 71 13.63 5.00 -11.43
CA LEU A 71 13.96 6.13 -12.30
C LEU A 71 14.74 7.24 -11.58
N GLY A 72 14.78 7.21 -10.25
CA GLY A 72 15.56 8.13 -9.44
C GLY A 72 14.73 9.32 -8.94
N VAL A 73 15.39 10.47 -8.79
CA VAL A 73 14.78 11.69 -8.27
C VAL A 73 14.86 12.78 -9.33
N TYR A 74 13.71 13.32 -9.70
CA TYR A 74 13.56 14.40 -10.68
C TYR A 74 13.24 15.71 -9.98
N SER A 75 13.91 16.78 -10.37
CA SER A 75 13.50 18.13 -9.97
C SER A 75 12.28 18.61 -10.77
N LYS A 76 11.64 19.66 -10.30
CA LYS A 76 10.60 20.40 -11.04
C LYS A 76 11.03 20.74 -12.48
N ASP A 77 12.26 21.23 -12.64
CA ASP A 77 12.77 21.66 -13.94
C ASP A 77 13.03 20.47 -14.88
N ASP A 78 13.51 19.34 -14.34
CA ASP A 78 13.66 18.10 -15.11
C ASP A 78 12.31 17.61 -15.64
N ILE A 79 11.26 17.67 -14.82
CA ILE A 79 9.91 17.28 -15.23
C ILE A 79 9.41 18.18 -16.37
N ILE A 80 9.57 19.50 -16.23
CA ILE A 80 9.18 20.47 -17.27
C ILE A 80 9.96 20.20 -18.57
N ASP A 81 11.26 19.94 -18.48
CA ASP A 81 12.10 19.61 -19.64
C ASP A 81 11.63 18.33 -20.34
N HIS A 82 11.31 17.29 -19.58
CA HIS A 82 10.77 16.04 -20.12
C HIS A 82 9.40 16.23 -20.81
N ILE A 83 8.52 17.07 -20.25
CA ILE A 83 7.23 17.41 -20.89
C ILE A 83 7.47 18.16 -22.21
N LYS A 84 8.35 19.17 -22.22
CA LYS A 84 8.71 19.93 -23.44
C LYS A 84 9.28 19.03 -24.54
N LYS A 85 10.09 18.06 -24.15
CA LYS A 85 10.71 17.09 -25.08
C LYS A 85 9.76 15.98 -25.52
N GLY A 86 8.58 15.85 -24.91
CA GLY A 86 7.62 14.78 -25.22
C GLY A 86 8.16 13.38 -24.94
N THR A 87 9.05 13.22 -23.94
CA THR A 87 9.55 11.88 -23.57
C THR A 87 8.43 11.03 -22.97
N GLU A 88 8.62 9.71 -22.86
CA GLU A 88 7.63 8.83 -22.20
C GLU A 88 7.32 9.26 -20.77
N PHE A 89 8.33 9.72 -20.02
CA PHE A 89 8.12 10.31 -18.70
C PHE A 89 7.36 11.65 -18.78
N GLY A 90 7.67 12.52 -19.73
CA GLY A 90 6.93 13.77 -19.95
C GLY A 90 5.45 13.54 -20.29
N LYS A 91 5.16 12.53 -21.12
CA LYS A 91 3.79 12.09 -21.42
C LYS A 91 3.08 11.51 -20.20
N LEU A 92 3.79 10.75 -19.36
CA LEU A 92 3.25 10.26 -18.08
C LEU A 92 2.89 11.42 -17.16
N ALA A 93 3.82 12.34 -16.90
CA ALA A 93 3.58 13.51 -16.06
C ALA A 93 2.41 14.37 -16.59
N THR A 94 2.33 14.55 -17.91
CA THR A 94 1.21 15.26 -18.55
C THR A 94 -0.12 14.55 -18.28
N ARG A 95 -0.21 13.23 -18.50
CA ARG A 95 -1.42 12.45 -18.26
C ARG A 95 -1.82 12.45 -16.78
N THR A 96 -0.86 12.35 -15.87
CA THR A 96 -1.07 12.46 -14.42
C THR A 96 -1.71 13.79 -14.06
N GLU A 97 -1.19 14.90 -14.59
CA GLU A 97 -1.79 16.23 -14.36
C GLU A 97 -3.19 16.35 -14.97
N MET A 98 -3.44 15.81 -16.17
CA MET A 98 -4.77 15.87 -16.81
C MET A 98 -5.82 15.04 -16.04
N GLY A 99 -5.45 13.85 -15.58
CA GLY A 99 -6.30 13.00 -14.75
C GLY A 99 -6.68 13.71 -13.46
N TYR A 100 -5.68 14.23 -12.76
CA TYR A 100 -5.90 14.99 -11.53
C TYR A 100 -6.77 16.24 -11.73
N CYS A 101 -6.49 17.04 -12.76
CA CYS A 101 -7.26 18.26 -13.03
C CYS A 101 -8.73 17.95 -13.33
N SER A 102 -9.00 16.87 -14.07
CA SER A 102 -10.37 16.42 -14.37
C SER A 102 -11.11 15.99 -13.11
N GLU A 103 -10.43 15.27 -12.21
CA GLU A 103 -10.99 14.88 -10.92
C GLU A 103 -11.22 16.08 -9.99
N LEU A 104 -10.25 17.01 -9.91
CA LEU A 104 -10.41 18.20 -9.09
C LEU A 104 -11.58 19.05 -9.59
N ALA A 105 -11.73 19.24 -10.90
CA ALA A 105 -12.88 19.94 -11.48
C ALA A 105 -14.21 19.29 -11.09
N THR A 106 -14.27 17.95 -11.08
CA THR A 106 -15.46 17.19 -10.66
C THR A 106 -15.72 17.35 -9.16
N SER A 107 -14.70 17.16 -8.32
CA SER A 107 -14.84 17.21 -6.85
C SER A 107 -15.23 18.59 -6.31
N LEU A 108 -14.91 19.68 -7.02
CA LEU A 108 -15.37 21.03 -6.68
C LEU A 108 -16.90 21.16 -6.73
N MET A 109 -17.60 20.28 -7.47
CA MET A 109 -19.06 20.24 -7.56
C MET A 109 -19.70 19.39 -6.45
N ASP A 110 -19.04 18.30 -6.02
CA ASP A 110 -19.60 17.33 -5.07
C ASP A 110 -19.69 17.83 -3.63
N GLY A 111 -18.87 18.83 -3.27
CA GLY A 111 -18.96 19.53 -1.98
C GLY A 111 -18.64 18.68 -0.74
N LYS A 112 -18.13 17.45 -0.88
CA LYS A 112 -17.71 16.60 0.24
C LYS A 112 -16.19 16.54 0.33
N LYS A 113 -15.62 16.96 1.46
CA LYS A 113 -14.20 16.77 1.76
C LYS A 113 -13.97 15.34 2.26
N PRO A 114 -13.13 14.51 1.60
CA PRO A 114 -12.78 13.19 2.10
C PRO A 114 -12.13 13.26 3.48
N SER A 115 -12.40 12.25 4.32
CA SER A 115 -11.81 12.10 5.65
C SER A 115 -10.94 10.86 5.73
N TRP A 116 -9.87 10.91 6.53
CA TRP A 116 -9.03 9.73 6.79
C TRP A 116 -9.85 8.58 7.36
N PRO A 117 -9.64 7.34 6.89
CA PRO A 117 -10.27 6.18 7.48
C PRO A 117 -9.79 6.01 8.93
N GLN A 118 -10.70 5.61 9.80
CA GLN A 118 -10.33 5.26 11.17
C GLN A 118 -9.92 3.79 11.20
N ALA A 119 -8.71 3.51 11.69
CA ALA A 119 -8.34 2.15 12.03
C ALA A 119 -9.19 1.68 13.24
N PRO A 120 -9.72 0.45 13.25
CA PRO A 120 -10.43 -0.07 14.42
C PRO A 120 -9.53 0.00 15.66
N SER A 121 -9.81 0.91 16.59
CA SER A 121 -8.92 1.21 17.72
C SER A 121 -9.02 0.21 18.87
N LYS A 122 -10.05 -0.65 18.89
CA LYS A 122 -10.30 -1.55 20.02
C LYS A 122 -9.18 -2.58 20.14
N PRO A 123 -8.47 -2.66 21.28
CA PRO A 123 -7.49 -3.69 21.53
C PRO A 123 -8.13 -5.07 21.33
N THR A 124 -7.46 -5.94 20.60
CA THR A 124 -7.91 -7.32 20.47
C THR A 124 -7.77 -7.97 21.83
N LYS A 125 -8.88 -8.41 22.46
CA LYS A 125 -8.80 -9.16 23.71
C LYS A 125 -7.96 -10.41 23.47
N ILE A 126 -6.80 -10.45 24.12
CA ILE A 126 -5.85 -11.57 24.04
C ILE A 126 -6.50 -12.75 24.79
N PRO A 127 -6.92 -13.83 24.09
CA PRO A 127 -7.52 -14.97 24.78
C PRO A 127 -6.49 -15.69 25.66
N PRO A 128 -6.90 -16.52 26.64
CA PRO A 128 -5.96 -17.31 27.41
C PRO A 128 -5.12 -18.23 26.50
N PRO A 129 -3.88 -18.58 26.91
CA PRO A 129 -2.98 -19.39 26.08
C PRO A 129 -3.50 -20.82 25.83
N TRP A 130 -4.42 -21.30 26.66
CA TRP A 130 -5.09 -22.59 26.48
C TRP A 130 -6.53 -22.55 26.99
N LYS A 131 -7.35 -23.51 26.55
CA LYS A 131 -8.66 -23.80 27.15
C LYS A 131 -8.94 -25.31 27.18
N PRO A 132 -9.48 -25.85 28.28
CA PRO A 132 -9.77 -27.28 28.39
C PRO A 132 -11.00 -27.66 27.58
N VAL A 133 -10.98 -28.83 26.94
CA VAL A 133 -12.14 -29.45 26.26
C VAL A 133 -12.12 -30.95 26.48
N LYS A 134 -12.90 -31.46 27.44
CA LYS A 134 -12.97 -32.89 27.82
C LYS A 134 -11.58 -33.56 27.80
N HIS A 135 -11.33 -34.49 26.87
CA HIS A 135 -10.07 -35.25 26.75
C HIS A 135 -8.98 -34.53 25.93
N CYS A 136 -9.12 -33.22 25.73
CA CYS A 136 -8.23 -32.42 24.90
C CYS A 136 -7.97 -31.04 25.52
N ILE A 137 -6.91 -30.41 25.07
CA ILE A 137 -6.61 -29.01 25.30
C ILE A 137 -6.58 -28.29 23.96
N TRP A 138 -7.15 -27.10 23.90
CA TRP A 138 -6.86 -26.18 22.80
C TRP A 138 -5.70 -25.30 23.22
N LEU A 139 -4.60 -25.39 22.51
CA LEU A 139 -3.47 -24.47 22.65
C LEU A 139 -3.62 -23.35 21.64
N ARG A 140 -3.39 -22.12 22.12
CA ARG A 140 -3.32 -20.95 21.27
C ARG A 140 -1.91 -20.82 20.72
N VAL A 141 -1.79 -20.73 19.40
CA VAL A 141 -0.53 -20.47 18.72
C VAL A 141 -0.63 -19.13 18.01
N SER A 142 0.40 -18.29 18.15
CA SER A 142 0.47 -17.00 17.46
C SER A 142 0.82 -17.21 15.99
N ASN A 143 0.06 -16.55 15.11
CA ASN A 143 0.41 -16.42 13.72
C ASN A 143 1.52 -15.38 13.55
N ARG A 144 2.23 -15.47 12.42
CA ARG A 144 3.33 -14.60 12.06
C ARG A 144 2.94 -13.62 10.97
N ALA A 145 3.48 -12.41 11.06
CA ALA A 145 3.55 -11.44 10.00
C ALA A 145 5.01 -11.26 9.62
N LEU A 146 5.35 -11.59 8.37
CA LEU A 146 6.68 -11.46 7.81
C LEU A 146 6.78 -10.13 7.09
N PHE A 147 7.82 -9.35 7.37
CA PHE A 147 8.12 -8.10 6.66
C PHE A 147 9.49 -8.17 6.00
N CYS A 148 9.56 -7.88 4.71
CA CYS A 148 10.79 -7.72 3.93
C CYS A 148 11.00 -6.24 3.69
N GLU A 149 11.83 -5.59 4.50
CA GLU A 149 12.03 -4.14 4.44
C GLU A 149 13.44 -3.87 3.92
N ASN A 150 13.56 -3.48 2.65
CA ASN A 150 14.86 -3.09 2.10
C ASN A 150 15.30 -1.76 2.73
N THR A 151 16.24 -1.84 3.66
CA THR A 151 16.82 -0.69 4.37
C THR A 151 18.22 -0.33 3.85
N THR A 152 18.53 -0.64 2.58
CA THR A 152 19.92 -0.55 2.08
C THR A 152 20.15 0.39 0.92
N ASP A 153 19.10 0.99 0.36
CA ASP A 153 19.23 2.06 -0.62
C ASP A 153 18.51 3.35 -0.20
N GLY A 154 18.94 4.47 -0.78
CA GLY A 154 18.50 5.80 -0.37
C GLY A 154 17.02 6.10 -0.62
N VAL A 155 16.35 5.32 -1.48
CA VAL A 155 14.93 5.52 -1.82
C VAL A 155 14.05 4.73 -0.85
N THR A 156 14.36 3.45 -0.62
CA THR A 156 13.53 2.58 0.23
C THR A 156 13.80 2.77 1.73
N THR A 157 15.02 3.14 2.12
CA THR A 157 15.41 3.23 3.55
C THR A 157 14.50 4.14 4.38
N PRO A 158 14.17 5.37 3.96
CA PRO A 158 13.27 6.23 4.73
C PRO A 158 11.87 5.64 4.89
N ILE A 159 11.39 4.93 3.85
CA ILE A 159 10.09 4.27 3.86
C ILE A 159 10.10 3.08 4.82
N ALA A 160 11.10 2.20 4.68
CA ALA A 160 11.30 1.03 5.53
C ALA A 160 11.36 1.42 7.01
N ASN A 161 12.17 2.43 7.35
CA ASN A 161 12.29 2.92 8.72
C ASN A 161 10.96 3.43 9.27
N TRP A 162 10.18 4.15 8.46
CA TRP A 162 8.85 4.61 8.86
C TRP A 162 7.88 3.43 9.06
N ARG A 163 7.88 2.44 8.16
CA ARG A 163 7.03 1.24 8.27
C ARG A 163 7.38 0.41 9.51
N ILE A 164 8.66 0.23 9.81
CA ILE A 164 9.13 -0.45 11.02
C ILE A 164 8.58 0.24 12.28
N ALA A 165 8.64 1.58 12.34
CA ALA A 165 8.15 2.33 13.49
C ALA A 165 6.61 2.30 13.63
N ASN A 166 5.88 2.41 12.50
CA ASN A 166 4.45 2.71 12.51
C ASN A 166 3.54 1.52 12.18
N VAL A 167 4.01 0.53 11.43
CA VAL A 167 3.23 -0.63 10.98
C VAL A 167 3.54 -1.85 11.83
N HIS A 168 4.82 -2.18 12.03
CA HIS A 168 5.22 -3.43 12.71
C HIS A 168 4.71 -3.48 14.14
N SER A 169 4.80 -2.36 14.86
CA SER A 169 4.29 -2.20 16.23
C SER A 169 2.78 -2.46 16.35
N GLN A 170 2.02 -2.19 15.28
CA GLN A 170 0.58 -2.43 15.25
C GLN A 170 0.28 -3.93 15.14
N PHE A 171 1.02 -4.66 14.29
CA PHE A 171 0.92 -6.13 14.24
C PHE A 171 1.31 -6.77 15.58
N GLN A 172 2.40 -6.32 16.22
CA GLN A 172 2.81 -6.82 17.54
C GLN A 172 1.74 -6.57 18.60
N THR A 173 1.21 -5.35 18.67
CA THR A 173 0.14 -4.97 19.63
C THR A 173 -1.13 -5.79 19.42
N ARG A 174 -1.39 -6.27 18.20
CA ARG A 174 -2.52 -7.15 17.87
C ARG A 174 -2.28 -8.62 18.23
N GLY A 175 -1.05 -8.99 18.58
CA GLY A 175 -0.69 -10.32 19.04
C GLY A 175 0.00 -11.21 17.99
N PHE A 176 0.34 -10.66 16.83
CA PHE A 176 1.15 -11.37 15.83
C PHE A 176 2.60 -11.48 16.29
N THR A 177 3.26 -12.59 15.97
CA THR A 177 4.72 -12.66 16.00
C THR A 177 5.26 -11.97 14.74
N VAL A 178 5.86 -10.79 14.91
CA VAL A 178 6.47 -10.06 13.80
C VAL A 178 7.87 -10.58 13.52
N VAL A 179 8.14 -10.94 12.27
CA VAL A 179 9.47 -11.28 11.77
C VAL A 179 9.83 -10.24 10.71
N ALA A 180 10.84 -9.42 10.96
CA ALA A 180 11.32 -8.42 10.00
C ALA A 180 12.67 -8.84 9.45
N LEU A 181 12.77 -8.94 8.13
CA LEU A 181 14.01 -9.09 7.39
C LEU A 181 14.42 -7.69 6.92
N THR A 182 15.56 -7.22 7.39
CA THR A 182 16.10 -5.88 7.12
C THR A 182 17.57 -5.96 6.78
N GLY A 183 18.12 -4.91 6.18
CA GLY A 183 19.55 -4.86 5.86
C GLY A 183 19.98 -6.05 5.01
N THR A 184 21.14 -6.62 5.32
CA THR A 184 21.67 -7.82 4.65
C THR A 184 20.85 -9.09 4.90
N ASN A 185 19.87 -9.06 5.82
CA ASN A 185 18.98 -10.20 6.08
C ASN A 185 17.77 -10.23 5.14
N ASP A 186 17.45 -9.14 4.44
CA ASP A 186 16.36 -9.07 3.47
C ASP A 186 16.76 -9.74 2.14
N VAL A 187 16.98 -11.06 2.20
CA VAL A 187 17.41 -11.90 1.09
C VAL A 187 16.59 -13.19 1.05
N ARG A 188 16.49 -13.81 -0.13
CA ARG A 188 15.68 -15.00 -0.41
C ARG A 188 15.99 -16.15 0.53
N ALA A 189 17.27 -16.35 0.86
CA ALA A 189 17.72 -17.41 1.77
C ALA A 189 17.04 -17.32 3.16
N ASN A 190 16.81 -16.11 3.67
CA ASN A 190 16.15 -15.87 4.94
C ASN A 190 14.63 -15.77 4.81
N PHE A 191 14.14 -15.29 3.66
CA PHE A 191 12.71 -15.20 3.35
C PHE A 191 12.04 -16.58 3.33
N VAL A 192 12.57 -17.51 2.53
CA VAL A 192 11.96 -18.82 2.25
C VAL A 192 11.56 -19.59 3.52
N PRO A 193 12.42 -19.81 4.54
CA PRO A 193 12.04 -20.57 5.71
C PRO A 193 10.92 -19.90 6.54
N VAL A 194 10.85 -18.57 6.56
CA VAL A 194 9.79 -17.84 7.28
C VAL A 194 8.49 -17.83 6.48
N ALA A 195 8.56 -17.61 5.17
CA ALA A 195 7.41 -17.63 4.28
C ALA A 195 6.72 -19.00 4.28
N LYS A 196 7.48 -20.09 4.14
CA LYS A 196 6.95 -21.46 4.15
C LYS A 196 6.33 -21.89 5.48
N ASN A 197 6.55 -21.15 6.55
CA ASN A 197 5.95 -21.49 7.84
C ASN A 197 4.42 -21.36 7.79
N VAL A 198 3.72 -22.41 8.20
CA VAL A 198 2.24 -22.47 8.20
C VAL A 198 1.58 -21.48 9.19
N LEU A 199 2.37 -20.89 10.10
CA LEU A 199 1.91 -19.81 10.97
C LEU A 199 2.05 -18.44 10.32
N THR A 200 2.85 -18.29 9.26
CA THR A 200 2.94 -17.03 8.51
C THR A 200 1.66 -16.83 7.72
N THR A 201 0.91 -15.79 8.06
CA THR A 201 -0.41 -15.49 7.47
C THR A 201 -0.43 -14.17 6.70
N TYR A 202 0.58 -13.33 6.93
CA TYR A 202 0.76 -12.04 6.29
C TYR A 202 2.20 -11.89 5.82
N ILE A 203 2.41 -11.36 4.62
CA ILE A 203 3.72 -10.95 4.12
C ILE A 203 3.61 -9.50 3.66
N GLY A 204 4.38 -8.61 4.28
CA GLY A 204 4.49 -7.20 3.94
C GLY A 204 5.90 -6.85 3.46
N GLY A 205 6.09 -5.69 2.86
CA GLY A 205 7.44 -5.18 2.62
C GLY A 205 7.51 -3.94 1.76
N VAL A 206 8.69 -3.32 1.75
CA VAL A 206 9.10 -2.28 0.80
C VAL A 206 10.39 -2.70 0.13
N GLY A 207 10.44 -2.54 -1.18
CA GLY A 207 11.60 -2.93 -1.99
C GLY A 207 11.40 -2.55 -3.45
N HIS A 208 12.45 -2.67 -4.24
CA HIS A 208 12.33 -2.50 -5.69
C HIS A 208 11.54 -3.66 -6.28
N GLY A 209 10.89 -3.41 -7.40
CA GLY A 209 10.13 -4.44 -8.10
C GLY A 209 9.96 -4.11 -9.56
N ASN A 210 9.69 -5.13 -10.34
CA ASN A 210 9.24 -5.01 -11.71
C ASN A 210 7.94 -5.81 -11.83
N TYR A 211 7.37 -5.86 -13.02
CA TYR A 211 6.11 -6.55 -13.25
C TYR A 211 6.10 -8.00 -12.74
N ASP A 212 7.22 -8.71 -12.85
CA ASP A 212 7.36 -10.13 -12.51
C ASP A 212 8.15 -10.42 -11.22
N VAL A 213 8.70 -9.41 -10.52
CA VAL A 213 9.63 -9.64 -9.40
C VAL A 213 9.52 -8.59 -8.29
N TYR A 214 9.58 -9.05 -7.04
CA TYR A 214 9.82 -8.27 -5.84
C TYR A 214 11.24 -8.58 -5.32
N THR A 215 12.01 -7.54 -4.98
CA THR A 215 13.41 -7.66 -4.56
C THR A 215 13.64 -7.10 -3.17
N GLY A 216 14.63 -7.65 -2.47
CA GLY A 216 15.11 -7.20 -1.18
C GLY A 216 16.46 -6.49 -1.29
N HIS A 217 17.35 -6.76 -0.34
CA HIS A 217 18.70 -6.20 -0.28
C HIS A 217 19.49 -6.41 -1.57
N SER A 218 20.12 -5.35 -2.05
CA SER A 218 20.98 -5.38 -3.24
C SER A 218 20.31 -5.96 -4.49
N GLY A 219 18.98 -5.87 -4.58
CA GLY A 219 18.21 -6.40 -5.72
C GLY A 219 18.02 -7.92 -5.69
N ASP A 220 18.28 -8.59 -4.56
CA ASP A 220 18.07 -10.03 -4.43
C ASP A 220 16.59 -10.38 -4.66
N PRO A 221 16.25 -11.25 -5.63
CA PRO A 221 14.86 -11.54 -5.97
C PRO A 221 14.21 -12.40 -4.87
N ILE A 222 13.32 -11.78 -4.09
CA ILE A 222 12.60 -12.44 -2.99
C ILE A 222 11.47 -13.32 -3.55
N LEU A 223 10.63 -12.76 -4.42
CA LEU A 223 9.57 -13.46 -5.13
C LEU A 223 9.63 -13.08 -6.61
N ARG A 224 9.65 -14.06 -7.50
CA ARG A 224 9.59 -13.87 -8.96
C ARG A 224 8.62 -14.85 -9.59
N VAL A 225 7.81 -14.40 -10.53
CA VAL A 225 6.86 -15.24 -11.29
C VAL A 225 7.54 -16.53 -11.73
N SER A 226 6.92 -17.67 -11.43
CA SER A 226 7.42 -19.02 -11.76
C SER A 226 8.74 -19.44 -11.10
N HIS A 227 9.27 -18.66 -10.14
CA HIS A 227 10.55 -18.92 -9.46
C HIS A 227 10.43 -18.88 -7.93
N TYR A 228 9.28 -19.29 -7.38
CA TYR A 228 9.07 -19.54 -5.96
C TYR A 228 8.23 -20.81 -5.75
N ASP A 229 8.34 -21.42 -4.56
CA ASP A 229 7.49 -22.54 -4.16
C ASP A 229 6.11 -22.03 -3.72
N PRO A 230 4.98 -22.53 -4.26
CA PRO A 230 3.64 -22.08 -3.87
C PRO A 230 3.38 -22.05 -2.35
N THR A 231 4.04 -22.90 -1.57
CA THR A 231 3.95 -22.89 -0.09
C THR A 231 4.48 -21.61 0.56
N GLU A 232 5.32 -20.83 -0.13
CA GLU A 232 5.78 -19.51 0.30
C GLU A 232 4.62 -18.50 0.39
N VAL A 233 3.58 -18.63 -0.45
CA VAL A 233 2.47 -17.67 -0.55
C VAL A 233 1.11 -18.27 -0.16
N LYS A 234 1.00 -19.60 -0.13
CA LYS A 234 -0.25 -20.32 0.10
C LYS A 234 -0.94 -19.92 1.41
N ASP A 235 -2.23 -19.60 1.30
CA ASP A 235 -3.15 -19.20 2.38
C ASP A 235 -2.79 -17.89 3.11
N LYS A 236 -1.99 -17.02 2.47
CA LYS A 236 -1.50 -15.75 3.03
C LYS A 236 -2.08 -14.55 2.29
N THR A 237 -2.10 -13.41 2.97
CA THR A 237 -2.32 -12.10 2.33
C THR A 237 -0.97 -11.40 2.18
N LEU A 238 -0.73 -10.81 1.01
CA LEU A 238 0.50 -10.10 0.68
C LEU A 238 0.24 -8.62 0.44
N HIS A 239 1.16 -7.76 0.88
CA HIS A 239 1.19 -6.34 0.53
C HIS A 239 2.63 -5.91 0.27
N PHE A 240 2.94 -5.49 -0.96
CA PHE A 240 4.26 -4.93 -1.27
C PHE A 240 4.13 -3.50 -1.74
N LEU A 241 4.82 -2.61 -1.04
CA LEU A 241 5.15 -1.28 -1.53
C LEU A 241 6.32 -1.43 -2.51
N SER A 242 5.99 -1.88 -3.71
CA SER A 242 6.93 -2.18 -4.77
C SER A 242 6.33 -1.87 -6.13
N CYS A 243 7.12 -1.29 -7.02
CA CYS A 243 6.63 -0.86 -8.33
C CYS A 243 6.21 -2.06 -9.17
N ARG A 244 5.10 -1.89 -9.91
CA ARG A 244 4.67 -2.76 -11.01
C ARG A 244 4.30 -4.20 -10.65
N THR A 245 4.58 -4.66 -9.44
CA THR A 245 4.40 -6.04 -9.03
C THR A 245 2.95 -6.51 -9.09
N ALA A 246 1.96 -5.62 -8.99
CA ALA A 246 0.55 -6.02 -9.07
C ALA A 246 0.10 -6.38 -10.50
N ARG A 247 0.86 -6.07 -11.55
CA ARG A 247 0.47 -6.46 -12.91
C ARG A 247 0.60 -7.98 -13.12
N ASP A 248 1.78 -8.54 -12.86
CA ASP A 248 2.06 -9.96 -13.17
C ASP A 248 2.33 -10.78 -11.90
N LEU A 249 3.21 -10.31 -11.00
CA LEU A 249 3.55 -11.03 -9.77
C LEU A 249 2.32 -11.21 -8.84
N GLY A 250 1.53 -10.15 -8.64
CA GLY A 250 0.35 -10.17 -7.77
C GLY A 250 -0.65 -11.27 -8.16
N PRO A 251 -1.21 -11.25 -9.39
CA PRO A 251 -2.06 -12.32 -9.90
C PRO A 251 -1.40 -13.70 -9.88
N ASN A 252 -0.10 -13.80 -10.13
CA ASN A 252 0.64 -15.06 -10.06
C ASN A 252 0.66 -15.63 -8.63
N THR A 253 0.87 -14.80 -7.60
CA THR A 253 0.80 -15.26 -6.19
C THR A 253 -0.58 -15.77 -5.82
N VAL A 254 -1.64 -15.09 -6.25
CA VAL A 254 -3.03 -15.53 -6.04
C VAL A 254 -3.32 -16.86 -6.74
N THR A 255 -2.89 -17.00 -7.99
CA THR A 255 -3.01 -18.26 -8.75
C THR A 255 -2.30 -19.43 -8.05
N ASN A 256 -1.21 -19.15 -7.34
CA ASN A 256 -0.44 -20.12 -6.57
C ASN A 256 -0.89 -20.25 -5.09
N GLY A 257 -2.08 -19.75 -4.76
CA GLY A 257 -2.74 -20.02 -3.49
C GLY A 257 -2.64 -18.90 -2.45
N ALA A 258 -2.07 -17.73 -2.77
CA ALA A 258 -2.28 -16.56 -1.91
C ALA A 258 -3.76 -16.22 -1.84
N LYS A 259 -4.23 -15.82 -0.65
CA LYS A 259 -5.62 -15.39 -0.46
C LYS A 259 -5.89 -14.07 -1.14
N ALA A 260 -4.96 -13.12 -0.99
CA ALA A 260 -5.04 -11.80 -1.57
C ALA A 260 -3.65 -11.20 -1.75
N TYR A 261 -3.54 -10.28 -2.71
CA TYR A 261 -2.34 -9.50 -2.96
C TYR A 261 -2.72 -8.04 -3.17
N CYS A 262 -2.05 -7.13 -2.48
CA CYS A 262 -2.15 -5.70 -2.69
C CYS A 262 -0.79 -5.10 -3.10
N GLY A 263 -0.78 -4.18 -4.06
CA GLY A 263 0.42 -3.51 -4.53
C GLY A 263 0.11 -2.57 -5.70
N TYR A 264 1.12 -2.19 -6.48
CA TYR A 264 0.97 -1.24 -7.58
C TYR A 264 1.19 -1.91 -8.93
N ASP A 265 0.35 -1.61 -9.93
CA ASP A 265 0.52 -2.11 -11.31
C ASP A 265 1.42 -1.21 -12.16
N GLU A 266 1.81 -0.05 -11.64
CA GLU A 266 2.81 0.85 -12.21
C GLU A 266 3.86 1.31 -11.19
N ASN A 267 4.80 2.14 -11.62
CA ASN A 267 5.75 2.79 -10.72
C ASN A 267 5.00 3.76 -9.80
N PHE A 268 4.86 3.44 -8.52
CA PHE A 268 4.43 4.44 -7.56
C PHE A 268 5.47 5.56 -7.43
N THR A 269 5.00 6.71 -6.99
CA THR A 269 5.74 7.96 -6.92
C THR A 269 5.58 8.59 -5.55
N PHE A 270 6.41 9.57 -5.24
CA PHE A 270 6.20 10.40 -4.05
C PHE A 270 6.94 11.72 -4.20
N VAL A 271 6.36 12.77 -3.65
CA VAL A 271 7.01 14.08 -3.58
C VAL A 271 7.78 14.16 -2.27
N TRP A 272 9.09 14.37 -2.36
CA TRP A 272 9.92 14.61 -1.19
C TRP A 272 9.48 15.89 -0.49
N ASP A 273 9.42 15.81 0.84
CA ASP A 273 8.95 16.93 1.65
C ASP A 273 9.76 18.20 1.39
N ASN A 274 9.04 19.30 1.24
CA ASN A 274 9.60 20.63 1.33
C ASN A 274 9.28 21.17 2.72
N SER A 275 10.30 21.19 3.58
CA SER A 275 10.20 21.61 4.99
C SER A 275 9.71 23.05 5.19
N SER A 276 9.68 23.86 4.13
CA SER A 276 9.06 25.19 4.14
C SER A 276 7.52 25.16 4.06
N THR A 277 6.92 23.97 3.85
CA THR A 277 5.47 23.80 3.77
C THR A 277 4.95 23.07 5.01
N PRO A 278 3.72 23.39 5.48
CA PRO A 278 3.19 22.85 6.73
C PRO A 278 2.73 21.38 6.64
N VAL A 279 2.72 20.80 5.44
CA VAL A 279 2.23 19.45 5.19
C VAL A 279 3.36 18.63 4.59
N ASN A 280 3.72 17.54 5.26
CA ASN A 280 4.73 16.63 4.76
C ASN A 280 4.10 15.69 3.71
N GLU A 281 4.34 16.00 2.44
CA GLU A 281 3.75 15.32 1.29
C GLU A 281 4.25 13.87 1.17
N PHE A 282 5.50 13.59 1.57
CA PHE A 282 6.03 12.23 1.65
C PHE A 282 5.28 11.37 2.67
N LEU A 283 4.97 11.92 3.85
CA LEU A 283 4.20 11.22 4.88
C LEU A 283 2.76 10.94 4.44
N LEU A 284 2.15 11.81 3.63
CA LEU A 284 0.81 11.58 3.10
C LEU A 284 0.75 10.30 2.25
N PHE A 285 1.74 10.09 1.39
CA PHE A 285 1.87 8.86 0.61
C PHE A 285 2.04 7.64 1.53
N LEU A 286 3.01 7.69 2.45
CA LEU A 286 3.31 6.58 3.36
C LEU A 286 2.12 6.17 4.22
N GLN A 287 1.38 7.14 4.76
CA GLN A 287 0.19 6.89 5.56
C GLN A 287 -0.94 6.28 4.72
N SER A 288 -1.09 6.72 3.48
CA SER A 288 -2.13 6.21 2.58
C SER A 288 -1.87 4.75 2.21
N ASP A 289 -0.64 4.43 1.79
CA ASP A 289 -0.22 3.05 1.48
C ASP A 289 -0.35 2.13 2.70
N ALA A 290 0.26 2.52 3.82
CA ALA A 290 0.28 1.71 5.05
C ALA A 290 -1.10 1.52 5.67
N THR A 291 -2.10 2.30 5.27
CA THR A 291 -3.50 2.08 5.71
C THR A 291 -3.96 0.67 5.38
N PHE A 292 -3.53 0.08 4.26
CA PHE A 292 -3.84 -1.32 3.95
C PHE A 292 -3.31 -2.26 5.06
N ASP A 293 -2.01 -2.17 5.38
CA ASP A 293 -1.37 -2.99 6.42
C ASP A 293 -2.05 -2.83 7.77
N LEU A 294 -2.34 -1.58 8.16
CA LEU A 294 -2.95 -1.25 9.45
C LEU A 294 -4.37 -1.82 9.60
N GLN A 295 -5.15 -1.79 8.52
CA GLN A 295 -6.50 -2.36 8.50
C GLN A 295 -6.46 -3.88 8.53
N MET A 296 -5.54 -4.51 7.78
CA MET A 296 -5.32 -5.95 7.84
C MET A 296 -4.92 -6.40 9.25
N ALA A 297 -3.98 -5.69 9.91
CA ALA A 297 -3.60 -5.96 11.29
C ALA A 297 -4.78 -5.85 12.27
N ALA A 298 -5.72 -4.94 12.00
CA ALA A 298 -6.94 -4.76 12.78
C ALA A 298 -8.02 -5.83 12.52
N GLY A 299 -7.76 -6.79 11.62
CA GLY A 299 -8.68 -7.88 11.28
C GLY A 299 -9.73 -7.52 10.24
N ALA A 300 -9.55 -6.41 9.51
CA ALA A 300 -10.38 -6.10 8.35
C ALA A 300 -10.21 -7.16 7.26
N THR A 301 -11.20 -7.24 6.38
CA THR A 301 -11.06 -7.96 5.11
C THR A 301 -10.15 -7.20 4.15
N ALA A 302 -9.51 -7.89 3.21
CA ALA A 302 -8.65 -7.28 2.21
C ALA A 302 -9.37 -6.20 1.39
N GLY A 303 -10.66 -6.40 1.06
CA GLY A 303 -11.48 -5.40 0.39
C GLY A 303 -11.74 -4.16 1.25
N GLN A 304 -12.00 -4.32 2.55
CA GLN A 304 -12.13 -3.20 3.48
C GLN A 304 -10.80 -2.44 3.64
N ALA A 305 -9.68 -3.17 3.74
CA ALA A 305 -8.36 -2.58 3.85
C ALA A 305 -7.97 -1.79 2.59
N PHE A 306 -8.24 -2.33 1.40
CA PHE A 306 -8.01 -1.66 0.13
C PHE A 306 -8.88 -0.40 -0.01
N ASN A 307 -10.18 -0.49 0.27
CA ASN A 307 -11.07 0.67 0.22
C ASN A 307 -10.66 1.76 1.23
N ALA A 308 -10.16 1.36 2.41
CA ALA A 308 -9.61 2.30 3.37
C ALA A 308 -8.33 2.97 2.83
N ALA A 309 -7.42 2.25 2.18
CA ALA A 309 -6.25 2.84 1.54
C ALA A 309 -6.66 3.85 0.44
N GLN A 310 -7.62 3.50 -0.43
CA GLN A 310 -8.17 4.43 -1.43
C GLN A 310 -8.78 5.68 -0.77
N GLN A 311 -9.51 5.51 0.33
CA GLN A 311 -10.06 6.63 1.11
C GLN A 311 -8.96 7.50 1.73
N ALA A 312 -7.88 6.89 2.21
CA ALA A 312 -6.73 7.56 2.78
C ALA A 312 -6.03 8.44 1.73
N PHE A 313 -5.81 7.91 0.52
CA PHE A 313 -5.32 8.70 -0.61
C PHE A 313 -6.24 9.89 -0.92
N ASN A 314 -7.56 9.69 -0.99
CA ASN A 314 -8.50 10.79 -1.23
C ASN A 314 -8.43 11.88 -0.14
N ALA A 315 -8.26 11.49 1.12
CA ALA A 315 -8.07 12.43 2.23
C ALA A 315 -6.72 13.16 2.17
N ALA A 316 -5.66 12.48 1.73
CA ALA A 316 -4.35 13.07 1.47
C ALA A 316 -4.39 14.09 0.31
N ILE A 317 -4.97 13.72 -0.83
CA ILE A 317 -5.15 14.59 -2.00
C ILE A 317 -5.90 15.88 -1.62
N ALA A 318 -6.96 15.76 -0.81
CA ALA A 318 -7.75 16.89 -0.35
C ALA A 318 -7.04 17.82 0.66
N GLN A 319 -5.89 17.40 1.22
CA GLN A 319 -5.06 18.25 2.09
C GLN A 319 -4.06 19.11 1.32
N VAL A 320 -3.69 18.70 0.10
CA VAL A 320 -2.77 19.44 -0.77
C VAL A 320 -3.40 19.74 -2.12
N PRO A 321 -4.63 20.30 -2.16
CA PRO A 321 -5.35 20.45 -3.41
C PRO A 321 -4.62 21.39 -4.36
N ASN A 322 -4.68 21.05 -5.63
CA ASN A 322 -4.05 21.67 -6.78
C ASN A 322 -2.51 21.63 -6.83
N THR A 323 -1.84 20.84 -5.98
CA THR A 323 -0.37 20.69 -6.03
C THR A 323 0.08 19.52 -6.91
N ALA A 324 1.38 19.47 -7.24
CA ALA A 324 2.01 18.31 -7.87
C ALA A 324 1.85 17.04 -7.00
N ALA A 325 1.97 17.17 -5.67
CA ALA A 325 1.76 16.04 -4.76
C ALA A 325 0.34 15.47 -4.85
N ALA A 326 -0.70 16.31 -4.98
CA ALA A 326 -2.05 15.81 -5.21
C ALA A 326 -2.18 15.04 -6.53
N ALA A 327 -1.53 15.50 -7.61
CA ALA A 327 -1.56 14.79 -8.89
C ALA A 327 -0.89 13.41 -8.81
N TRP A 328 0.28 13.34 -8.17
CA TRP A 328 1.01 12.08 -8.01
C TRP A 328 0.36 11.13 -7.00
N LEU A 329 -0.21 11.62 -5.90
CA LEU A 329 -1.03 10.80 -5.00
C LEU A 329 -2.27 10.21 -5.70
N THR A 330 -2.86 10.97 -6.63
CA THR A 330 -3.98 10.49 -7.47
C THR A 330 -3.51 9.36 -8.37
N PHE A 331 -2.35 9.53 -9.01
CA PHE A 331 -1.72 8.49 -9.81
C PHE A 331 -1.47 7.22 -8.99
N ASP A 332 -0.86 7.33 -7.81
CA ASP A 332 -0.56 6.18 -6.96
C ASP A 332 -1.83 5.43 -6.52
N ARG A 333 -2.86 6.18 -6.08
CA ARG A 333 -4.19 5.64 -5.75
C ARG A 333 -4.79 4.86 -6.92
N ASP A 334 -4.70 5.42 -8.13
CA ASP A 334 -5.29 4.85 -9.33
C ASP A 334 -4.49 3.69 -9.89
N HIS A 335 -3.27 3.46 -9.39
CA HIS A 335 -2.41 2.32 -9.73
C HIS A 335 -2.28 1.28 -8.61
N MET A 336 -2.84 1.54 -7.42
CA MET A 336 -2.99 0.52 -6.38
C MET A 336 -4.03 -0.52 -6.82
N ARG A 337 -3.71 -1.80 -6.65
CA ARG A 337 -4.56 -2.94 -7.03
C ARG A 337 -4.70 -3.94 -5.91
N LEU A 338 -5.89 -4.54 -5.84
CA LEU A 338 -6.17 -5.71 -5.03
C LEU A 338 -6.51 -6.89 -5.93
N HIS A 339 -5.79 -8.00 -5.76
CA HIS A 339 -6.06 -9.28 -6.42
C HIS A 339 -6.47 -10.33 -5.40
N GLY A 340 -7.24 -11.33 -5.84
CA GLY A 340 -7.69 -12.45 -5.02
C GLY A 340 -8.98 -12.16 -4.25
N SER A 341 -9.12 -12.78 -3.08
CA SER A 341 -10.32 -12.72 -2.27
C SER A 341 -10.43 -11.39 -1.52
N THR A 342 -11.45 -10.61 -1.84
CA THR A 342 -11.78 -9.37 -1.11
C THR A 342 -12.25 -9.63 0.32
N THR A 343 -12.66 -10.85 0.65
CA THR A 343 -13.08 -11.27 1.99
C THR A 343 -11.95 -11.91 2.80
N ALA A 344 -10.73 -11.99 2.26
CA ALA A 344 -9.58 -12.54 2.97
C ALA A 344 -9.29 -11.74 4.24
N THR A 345 -9.10 -12.42 5.36
CA THR A 345 -8.68 -11.81 6.64
C THR A 345 -7.43 -12.50 7.18
N ILE A 346 -6.76 -11.83 8.10
CA ILE A 346 -5.71 -12.40 8.94
C ILE A 346 -6.13 -12.36 10.40
N THR A 347 -5.65 -13.32 11.19
CA THR A 347 -5.88 -13.36 12.64
C THR A 347 -4.56 -13.53 13.39
N PRO A 348 -4.39 -12.91 14.55
CA PRO A 348 -3.16 -13.02 15.33
C PRO A 348 -2.94 -14.41 15.93
N TYR A 349 -4.02 -15.20 16.07
CA TYR A 349 -3.99 -16.49 16.73
C TYR A 349 -4.71 -17.56 15.91
N ARG A 350 -4.25 -18.80 16.06
CA ARG A 350 -4.98 -20.02 15.71
C ARG A 350 -5.02 -20.98 16.89
N TRP A 351 -6.06 -21.79 16.95
CA TRP A 351 -6.20 -22.82 17.98
C TRP A 351 -5.77 -24.17 17.42
N VAL A 352 -4.93 -24.88 18.17
CA VAL A 352 -4.48 -26.25 17.87
C VAL A 352 -5.06 -27.15 18.95
N LYS A 353 -5.80 -28.18 18.54
CA LYS A 353 -6.38 -29.18 19.44
C LYS A 353 -5.34 -30.28 19.68
N ILE A 354 -4.98 -30.50 20.93
CA ILE A 354 -4.16 -31.64 21.34
C ILE A 354 -5.06 -32.53 22.20
N CYS A 355 -5.29 -33.75 21.76
CA CYS A 355 -6.05 -34.73 22.54
C CYS A 355 -5.06 -35.71 23.16
N PHE A 356 -5.16 -35.89 24.47
CA PHE A 356 -4.40 -36.91 25.16
C PHE A 356 -5.21 -38.20 25.13
N PRO A 357 -4.61 -39.34 24.81
CA PRO A 357 -5.24 -40.62 25.06
C PRO A 357 -5.29 -40.81 26.58
N ILE A 358 -6.31 -40.26 27.23
CA ILE A 358 -6.65 -40.66 28.59
C ILE A 358 -7.27 -42.05 28.43
N ARG A 359 -6.45 -43.10 28.54
CA ARG A 359 -7.00 -44.41 28.85
C ARG A 359 -7.76 -44.24 30.17
N PRO A 360 -9.03 -44.65 30.28
CA PRO A 360 -9.69 -44.72 31.58
C PRO A 360 -8.79 -45.52 32.52
N LEU A 361 -8.58 -45.06 33.76
CA LEU A 361 -7.80 -45.81 34.76
C LEU A 361 -8.29 -47.27 34.88
N GLU A 362 -9.57 -47.50 34.62
CA GLU A 362 -10.22 -48.81 34.56
C GLU A 362 -9.60 -49.78 33.52
N MET A 363 -9.12 -49.27 32.38
CA MET A 363 -8.40 -50.07 31.39
C MET A 363 -6.97 -50.41 31.83
N GLU A 364 -6.34 -49.57 32.64
CA GLU A 364 -5.05 -49.87 33.26
C GLU A 364 -5.19 -50.95 34.33
N THR A 365 -6.29 -50.93 35.10
CA THR A 365 -6.59 -51.99 36.07
C THR A 365 -6.93 -53.31 35.37
N ALA A 366 -7.64 -53.27 34.23
CA ALA A 366 -7.91 -54.45 33.42
C ALA A 366 -6.66 -55.04 32.74
N LEU A 367 -5.69 -54.19 32.36
CA LEU A 367 -4.40 -54.62 31.80
C LEU A 367 -3.42 -55.12 32.87
N LEU A 368 -3.48 -54.59 34.10
CA LEU A 368 -2.74 -55.13 35.25
C LEU A 368 -3.34 -56.45 35.77
N GLY A 369 -4.65 -56.67 35.55
CA GLY A 369 -5.34 -57.93 35.84
C GLY A 369 -5.23 -58.98 34.73
N ALA A 370 -4.94 -58.57 33.48
CA ALA A 370 -4.64 -59.47 32.37
C ALA A 370 -3.16 -59.86 32.43
N GLY A 371 -2.88 -60.92 33.19
CA GLY A 371 -1.56 -61.41 33.53
C GLY A 371 -0.61 -61.64 32.34
N VAL A 372 0.66 -61.77 32.72
CA VAL A 372 1.80 -62.27 31.94
C VAL A 372 1.33 -63.28 30.88
N LEU A 373 1.47 -62.93 29.60
CA LEU A 373 1.48 -63.93 28.54
C LEU A 373 2.82 -64.65 28.66
N GLU A 374 2.78 -65.83 29.26
CA GLU A 374 3.84 -66.84 29.18
C GLU A 374 4.06 -67.20 27.70
N ASP A 375 5.32 -67.21 27.28
CA ASP A 375 5.87 -68.32 26.50
C ASP A 375 6.86 -69.06 27.41
#